data_AF-A0A2A3HKP6-F1
#
_entry.id   AF-A0A2A3HKP6-F1
#
_cell.length_a   1.000
_cell.length_b   1.000
_cell.length_c   1.000
_cell.angle_alpha   90.00
_cell.angle_beta   90.00
_cell.angle_gamma   90.00
#
_symmetry.space_group_name_H-M   'P 1'
#
loop_
_entity.id
_entity.type
_entity.pdbx_description
1 polymer ?
#
loop_
_entity_poly.entity_id
_entity_poly.type
_entity_poly.pdbx_seq_one_letter_code
_entity_poly.pdbx_strand_id
1 'polypeptide(L)'
;MKKEWRLPFSTVTLTAAFAFAFIGCSDSSSGKTREVGIAAMTCTELMYNPAPGYPEFVELKLTGKSLSSMSAVNLRLDGAVQYSFPDEPLDIDEIIVVTEDASLFREKYPSFTGRLFQWDAGYKLSNSGDVLEIKLDGKGDFDARFDNNPPWPSLADGNGSSLVFIGDNPAYAESWAASKTVNGNPGSIEDPYYAASSVRINEIMPYHGGESKSWIEFYNAGPAEADIGGWKLIRADVKDSVRYIPAGTKIAAEGYVVLDSLESESGNLEAVSFVARGEAVYLREVQAGKVTGVESGLEYAAVLPGHSAGVISLSDETSQQGMLQKPTKGAANSEISLGPLFISEVFYNPLDGDVEFLEIVNNSDSSVTLRTMLNTLFVGWKISGVGFEFGESNVLLPQEVAVLIPTNYTAADGFSSVPVTVEEFRAKWKLPESLQIFQYAGKLSNRGEKISVENPLEIAKNLKDSSVVYYQVSDAILYSDRGLWPEDADGYGYSLHRRDYAVSGYEPSNWDAKEPTPGKI
;
A
#
# COMPACT_ATOMS: atom_id res chain seq x y z
N MET A 1 3.52 50.78 48.21
CA MET A 1 4.44 51.91 48.00
C MET A 1 5.24 51.65 46.73
N LYS A 2 5.12 52.54 45.75
CA LYS A 2 5.81 52.50 44.45
C LYS A 2 7.32 52.72 44.61
N LYS A 3 8.14 52.17 43.70
CA LYS A 3 9.36 52.80 43.20
C LYS A 3 9.73 52.23 41.82
N GLU A 4 9.62 53.10 40.81
CA GLU A 4 10.12 52.95 39.45
C GLU A 4 11.61 53.31 39.39
N TRP A 5 12.38 52.66 38.52
CA TRP A 5 13.67 53.16 38.04
C TRP A 5 13.77 53.02 36.51
N ARG A 6 14.01 54.15 35.83
CA ARG A 6 14.30 54.28 34.39
C ARG A 6 15.82 54.33 34.17
N LEU A 7 16.29 53.87 33.00
CA LEU A 7 17.64 54.18 32.50
C LEU A 7 17.58 54.68 31.04
N PRO A 8 18.51 55.55 30.61
CA PRO A 8 18.43 56.30 29.36
C PRO A 8 19.28 55.72 28.21
N PHE A 9 18.94 56.12 26.98
CA PHE A 9 19.69 55.89 25.74
C PHE A 9 20.79 56.93 25.53
N SER A 10 21.92 56.51 24.95
CA SER A 10 22.79 57.38 24.13
C SER A 10 23.61 56.59 23.11
N THR A 11 23.60 57.11 21.89
CA THR A 11 24.20 56.68 20.62
C THR A 11 25.74 56.82 20.57
N VAL A 12 26.43 55.93 19.85
CA VAL A 12 27.78 56.17 19.30
C VAL A 12 27.92 55.56 17.90
N THR A 13 28.35 56.40 16.96
CA THR A 13 28.74 56.14 15.57
C THR A 13 30.16 55.58 15.50
N LEU A 14 30.46 54.66 14.56
CA LEU A 14 31.84 54.28 14.23
C LEU A 14 32.08 54.24 12.72
N THR A 15 33.12 54.96 12.29
CA THR A 15 33.65 55.03 10.92
C THR A 15 34.86 54.10 10.78
N ALA A 16 35.07 53.62 9.55
CA ALA A 16 35.95 52.53 9.15
C ALA A 16 37.48 52.78 9.27
N ALA A 17 38.23 51.67 9.39
CA ALA A 17 39.62 51.55 8.93
C ALA A 17 39.87 50.15 8.33
N PHE A 18 40.52 50.13 7.17
CA PHE A 18 40.86 48.97 6.35
C PHE A 18 42.04 48.16 6.94
N ALA A 19 41.97 46.82 6.85
CA ALA A 19 43.14 45.93 6.85
C ALA A 19 42.84 44.70 5.97
N PHE A 20 43.77 44.39 5.04
CA PHE A 20 43.67 43.28 4.08
C PHE A 20 44.25 41.96 4.63
N ALA A 21 43.44 40.91 4.51
CA ALA A 21 43.69 39.48 4.22
C ALA A 21 44.80 38.68 4.96
N PHE A 22 44.42 37.52 5.52
CA PHE A 22 44.71 36.19 4.92
C PHE A 22 43.78 35.08 5.50
N ILE A 23 42.93 34.58 4.59
CA ILE A 23 42.40 33.21 4.37
C ILE A 23 42.32 32.23 5.57
N GLY A 24 41.08 31.90 5.93
CA GLY A 24 40.67 30.62 6.51
C GLY A 24 39.18 30.41 6.17
N CYS A 25 38.88 29.52 5.22
CA CYS A 25 37.50 29.22 4.82
C CYS A 25 36.74 28.54 5.96
N SER A 26 35.70 29.21 6.45
CA SER A 26 34.55 28.56 7.07
C SER A 26 33.30 29.10 6.38
N ASP A 27 32.90 28.46 5.28
CA ASP A 27 31.59 28.74 4.70
C ASP A 27 30.54 27.93 5.45
N SER A 28 29.97 28.57 6.48
CA SER A 28 28.61 28.30 6.91
C SER A 28 27.66 28.89 5.87
N SER A 29 27.24 28.12 4.88
CA SER A 29 26.15 28.50 3.99
C SER A 29 24.82 27.94 4.49
N SER A 30 24.25 28.56 5.53
CA SER A 30 22.79 28.60 5.66
C SER A 30 22.28 29.53 4.55
N GLY A 31 21.86 28.95 3.43
CA GLY A 31 21.49 29.73 2.26
C GLY A 31 20.59 28.96 1.32
N LYS A 32 19.27 29.03 1.57
CA LYS A 32 18.18 28.86 0.59
C LYS A 32 18.36 27.65 -0.33
N THR A 33 17.81 26.51 0.06
CA THR A 33 17.31 25.53 -0.91
C THR A 33 16.32 26.26 -1.81
N ARG A 34 16.75 26.64 -3.02
CA ARG A 34 15.82 26.75 -4.14
C ARG A 34 15.31 25.33 -4.31
N GLU A 35 14.04 25.08 -4.00
CA GLU A 35 13.34 23.95 -4.61
C GLU A 35 13.44 24.15 -6.12
N VAL A 36 14.41 23.51 -6.73
CA VAL A 36 14.39 23.30 -8.17
C VAL A 36 13.31 22.25 -8.33
N GLY A 37 12.13 22.62 -8.83
CA GLY A 37 11.09 21.66 -9.15
C GLY A 37 11.68 20.57 -10.04
N ILE A 38 11.78 19.35 -9.50
CA ILE A 38 12.12 18.17 -10.28
C ILE A 38 10.90 17.79 -11.11
N ALA A 39 11.11 17.31 -12.33
CA ALA A 39 10.01 16.78 -13.11
C ALA A 39 9.48 15.52 -12.41
N ALA A 40 8.18 15.46 -12.19
CA ALA A 40 7.53 14.31 -11.58
C ALA A 40 6.26 14.00 -12.36
N MET A 41 6.09 12.74 -12.73
CA MET A 41 4.84 12.28 -13.34
C MET A 41 3.95 11.70 -12.24
N THR A 42 2.66 12.00 -12.29
CA THR A 42 1.67 11.45 -11.37
C THR A 42 0.61 10.72 -12.16
N CYS A 43 0.17 9.55 -11.69
CA CYS A 43 -1.07 8.95 -12.17
C CYS A 43 -2.25 9.67 -11.52
N THR A 44 -3.11 10.28 -12.32
CA THR A 44 -4.29 11.03 -11.85
C THR A 44 -5.57 10.20 -11.94
N GLU A 45 -5.64 9.31 -12.92
CA GLU A 45 -6.77 8.39 -13.12
C GLU A 45 -6.28 7.04 -13.67
N LEU A 46 -6.85 5.94 -13.18
CA LEU A 46 -6.49 4.57 -13.56
C LEU A 46 -7.74 3.71 -13.77
N MET A 47 -7.91 3.17 -14.97
CA MET A 47 -8.97 2.22 -15.32
C MET A 47 -8.37 0.83 -15.52
N TYR A 48 -8.27 0.05 -14.46
CA TYR A 48 -7.63 -1.28 -14.49
C TYR A 48 -8.59 -2.44 -14.75
N ASN A 49 -9.88 -2.26 -14.46
CA ASN A 49 -10.91 -3.26 -14.74
C ASN A 49 -12.16 -2.53 -15.30
N PRO A 50 -12.14 -2.16 -16.59
CA PRO A 50 -13.24 -1.43 -17.21
C PRO A 50 -14.52 -2.27 -17.30
N ALA A 51 -15.65 -1.59 -17.42
CA ALA A 51 -16.90 -2.26 -17.79
C ALA A 51 -16.77 -2.93 -19.17
N PRO A 52 -17.51 -4.03 -19.44
CA PRO A 52 -17.40 -4.76 -20.70
C PRO A 52 -17.51 -3.85 -21.94
N GLY A 53 -16.48 -3.88 -22.78
CA GLY A 53 -16.40 -3.10 -24.02
C GLY A 53 -15.78 -1.72 -23.89
N TYR A 54 -15.29 -1.32 -22.72
CA TYR A 54 -14.45 -0.14 -22.52
C TYR A 54 -12.98 -0.55 -22.38
N PRO A 55 -12.02 0.31 -22.77
CA PRO A 55 -10.60 -0.01 -22.68
C PRO A 55 -10.03 0.29 -21.29
N GLU A 56 -9.01 -0.46 -20.91
CA GLU A 56 -8.09 -0.09 -19.83
C GLU A 56 -7.30 1.17 -20.20
N PHE A 57 -7.03 2.04 -19.23
CA PHE A 57 -6.19 3.21 -19.45
C PHE A 57 -5.52 3.72 -18.16
N VAL A 58 -4.44 4.46 -18.37
CA VAL A 58 -3.71 5.22 -17.36
C VAL A 58 -3.68 6.67 -17.82
N GLU A 59 -4.15 7.58 -16.97
CA GLU A 59 -3.97 9.01 -17.12
C GLU A 59 -2.79 9.48 -16.29
N LEU A 60 -1.92 10.25 -16.93
CA LEU A 60 -0.71 10.78 -16.33
C LEU A 60 -0.66 12.30 -16.48
N LYS A 61 -0.14 12.96 -15.45
CA LYS A 61 0.08 14.40 -15.43
C LYS A 61 1.52 14.73 -15.06
N LEU A 62 2.16 15.57 -15.86
CA LEU A 62 3.48 16.11 -15.52
C LEU A 62 3.35 17.24 -14.50
N THR A 63 4.15 17.19 -13.46
CA THR A 63 4.25 18.21 -12.42
C THR A 63 5.70 18.66 -12.22
N GLY A 64 5.88 19.78 -11.52
CA GLY A 64 7.20 20.33 -11.19
C GLY A 64 7.84 21.15 -12.32
N LYS A 65 8.12 20.55 -13.49
CA LYS A 65 8.77 21.24 -14.62
C LYS A 65 8.49 20.57 -15.97
N SER A 66 8.26 21.37 -17.03
CA SER A 66 8.16 20.87 -18.41
C SER A 66 9.39 20.08 -18.86
N LEU A 67 9.16 19.06 -19.68
CA LEU A 67 10.18 18.26 -20.36
C LEU A 67 10.38 18.78 -21.79
N SER A 68 11.63 18.96 -22.20
CA SER A 68 11.95 19.26 -23.59
C SER A 68 11.82 18.03 -24.50
N SER A 69 11.96 16.84 -23.92
CA SER A 69 11.80 15.54 -24.58
C SER A 69 11.53 14.49 -23.52
N MET A 70 10.45 13.72 -23.68
CA MET A 70 10.13 12.59 -22.79
C MET A 70 11.15 11.46 -22.92
N SER A 71 11.60 11.13 -24.12
CA SER A 71 12.61 10.07 -24.32
C SER A 71 13.99 10.46 -23.78
N ALA A 72 14.35 11.75 -23.78
CA ALA A 72 15.64 12.22 -23.27
C ALA A 72 15.80 12.09 -21.74
N VAL A 73 14.67 11.96 -21.03
CA VAL A 73 14.62 11.63 -19.60
C VAL A 73 14.09 10.22 -19.38
N ASN A 74 14.08 9.39 -20.44
CA ASN A 74 13.65 7.99 -20.40
C ASN A 74 12.29 7.80 -19.70
N LEU A 75 11.35 8.71 -19.97
CA LEU A 75 9.99 8.58 -19.46
C LEU A 75 9.40 7.27 -19.99
N ARG A 76 8.95 6.42 -19.08
CA ARG A 76 8.37 5.11 -19.41
C ARG A 76 7.39 4.62 -18.36
N LEU A 77 6.54 3.68 -18.78
CA LEU A 77 5.76 2.81 -17.89
C LEU A 77 6.46 1.46 -17.78
N ASP A 78 6.55 0.95 -16.55
CA ASP A 78 7.05 -0.38 -16.18
C ASP A 78 6.07 -1.05 -15.19
N GLY A 79 6.37 -2.29 -14.77
CA GLY A 79 5.51 -3.06 -13.85
C GLY A 79 4.32 -3.69 -14.58
N ALA A 80 3.11 -3.25 -14.22
CA ALA A 80 1.85 -3.77 -14.76
C ALA A 80 1.73 -3.66 -16.29
N VAL A 81 2.25 -2.59 -16.88
CA VAL A 81 2.32 -2.39 -18.34
C VAL A 81 3.67 -1.83 -18.76
N GLN A 82 4.01 -1.97 -20.04
CA GLN A 82 5.25 -1.40 -20.59
C GLN A 82 4.97 -0.39 -21.71
N TYR A 83 5.60 0.77 -21.61
CA TYR A 83 5.54 1.77 -22.67
C TYR A 83 6.72 2.74 -22.59
N SER A 84 7.41 2.98 -23.71
CA SER A 84 8.43 4.02 -23.82
C SER A 84 7.88 5.24 -24.56
N PHE A 85 7.97 6.42 -23.95
CA PHE A 85 7.41 7.65 -24.53
C PHE A 85 8.32 8.22 -25.65
N PRO A 86 7.74 8.89 -26.67
CA PRO A 86 8.49 9.39 -27.82
C PRO A 86 9.37 10.59 -27.51
N ASP A 87 10.24 10.94 -28.46
CA ASP A 87 11.07 12.16 -28.44
C ASP A 87 10.23 13.41 -28.75
N GLU A 88 9.32 13.74 -27.84
CA GLU A 88 8.41 14.87 -27.92
C GLU A 88 8.43 15.64 -26.59
N PRO A 89 8.27 16.98 -26.60
CA PRO A 89 8.15 17.75 -25.38
C PRO A 89 6.86 17.40 -24.62
N LEU A 90 6.85 17.69 -23.33
CA LEU A 90 5.67 17.57 -22.46
C LEU A 90 5.64 18.78 -21.52
N ASP A 91 4.58 19.56 -21.58
CA ASP A 91 4.44 20.76 -20.76
C ASP A 91 3.98 20.44 -19.34
N ILE A 92 4.33 21.32 -18.39
CA ILE A 92 3.80 21.21 -17.03
C ILE A 92 2.27 21.25 -17.05
N ASP A 93 1.66 20.43 -16.20
CA ASP A 93 0.21 20.20 -16.12
C ASP A 93 -0.43 19.59 -17.37
N GLU A 94 0.35 19.19 -18.38
CA GLU A 94 -0.17 18.46 -19.53
C GLU A 94 -0.64 17.06 -19.09
N ILE A 95 -1.88 16.74 -19.46
CA ILE A 95 -2.50 15.43 -19.23
C ILE A 95 -2.32 14.58 -20.48
N ILE A 96 -1.80 13.37 -20.29
CA ILE A 96 -1.63 12.36 -21.32
C ILE A 96 -2.29 11.05 -20.88
N VAL A 97 -2.79 10.29 -21.86
CA VAL A 97 -3.37 8.97 -21.60
C VAL A 97 -2.58 7.90 -22.33
N VAL A 98 -2.31 6.79 -21.65
CA VAL A 98 -1.82 5.54 -22.25
C VAL A 98 -2.91 4.49 -22.07
N THR A 99 -3.25 3.73 -23.12
CA THR A 99 -4.36 2.77 -23.11
C THR A 99 -3.96 1.45 -23.77
N GLU A 100 -4.73 0.37 -23.56
CA GLU A 100 -4.52 -0.91 -24.27
C GLU A 100 -4.85 -0.82 -25.77
N ASP A 101 -5.86 -0.02 -26.13
CA ASP A 101 -6.35 0.09 -27.51
C ASP A 101 -6.76 1.54 -27.77
N ALA A 102 -5.89 2.26 -28.48
CA ALA A 102 -6.10 3.67 -28.79
C ALA A 102 -7.31 3.90 -29.72
N SER A 103 -7.65 2.92 -30.56
CA SER A 103 -8.80 3.04 -31.47
C SER A 103 -10.11 2.88 -30.69
N LEU A 104 -10.19 1.87 -29.82
CA LEU A 104 -11.33 1.67 -28.92
C LEU A 104 -11.48 2.84 -27.95
N PHE A 105 -10.37 3.35 -27.40
CA PHE A 105 -10.39 4.54 -26.54
C PHE A 105 -10.98 5.75 -27.25
N ARG A 106 -10.56 6.05 -28.48
CA ARG A 106 -11.14 7.16 -29.25
C ARG A 106 -12.61 6.96 -29.59
N GLU A 107 -13.05 5.72 -29.77
CA GLU A 107 -14.47 5.39 -29.94
C GLU A 107 -15.27 5.68 -28.66
N LYS A 108 -14.75 5.28 -27.49
CA LYS A 108 -15.45 5.43 -26.19
C LYS A 108 -15.37 6.83 -25.60
N TYR A 109 -14.29 7.56 -25.84
CA TYR A 109 -14.04 8.91 -25.34
C TYR A 109 -13.85 9.91 -26.50
N PRO A 110 -14.89 10.17 -27.33
CA PRO A 110 -14.76 11.02 -28.52
C PRO A 110 -14.49 12.50 -28.19
N SER A 111 -14.76 12.93 -26.95
CA SER A 111 -14.46 14.27 -26.45
C SER A 111 -13.03 14.44 -25.93
N PHE A 112 -12.26 13.36 -25.76
CA PHE A 112 -10.88 13.44 -25.31
C PHE A 112 -10.02 14.09 -26.40
N THR A 113 -9.42 15.24 -26.11
CA THR A 113 -8.56 15.98 -27.04
C THR A 113 -7.08 15.92 -26.67
N GLY A 114 -6.74 15.28 -25.56
CA GLY A 114 -5.36 15.12 -25.10
C GLY A 114 -4.54 14.18 -25.99
N ARG A 115 -3.26 14.04 -25.63
CA ARG A 115 -2.37 13.06 -26.27
C ARG A 115 -2.73 11.67 -25.79
N LEU A 116 -2.79 10.76 -26.76
CA LEU A 116 -3.14 9.37 -26.53
C LEU A 116 -2.01 8.50 -27.04
N PHE A 117 -1.53 7.62 -26.17
CA PHE A 117 -0.54 6.60 -26.43
C PHE A 117 -1.15 5.22 -26.21
N GLN A 118 -0.48 4.20 -26.72
CA GLN A 118 -0.89 2.81 -26.55
C GLN A 118 0.30 2.02 -26.04
N TRP A 119 0.13 1.29 -24.94
CA TRP A 119 1.21 0.47 -24.37
C TRP A 119 1.48 -0.78 -25.21
N ASP A 120 2.59 -1.44 -24.92
CA ASP A 120 3.10 -2.56 -25.71
C ASP A 120 2.14 -3.76 -25.72
N ALA A 121 2.07 -4.45 -26.85
CA ALA A 121 1.18 -5.59 -27.02
C ALA A 121 1.55 -6.75 -26.08
N GLY A 122 0.54 -7.35 -25.43
CA GLY A 122 0.70 -8.47 -24.50
C GLY A 122 0.71 -8.05 -23.03
N TYR A 123 0.78 -6.75 -22.74
CA TYR A 123 0.57 -6.21 -21.41
C TYR A 123 -0.88 -5.81 -21.18
N LYS A 124 -1.32 -5.92 -19.92
CA LYS A 124 -2.62 -5.47 -19.45
C LYS A 124 -2.53 -5.16 -17.96
N LEU A 125 -3.41 -4.31 -17.46
CA LEU A 125 -3.56 -4.11 -16.03
C LEU A 125 -4.21 -5.37 -15.43
N SER A 126 -3.69 -5.86 -14.30
CA SER A 126 -4.25 -7.03 -13.64
C SER A 126 -5.56 -6.68 -12.93
N ASN A 127 -6.65 -7.35 -13.29
CA ASN A 127 -7.96 -7.19 -12.63
C ASN A 127 -7.94 -7.66 -11.16
N SER A 128 -6.84 -8.24 -10.68
CA SER A 128 -6.65 -8.67 -9.29
C SER A 128 -5.63 -7.82 -8.53
N GLY A 129 -5.31 -6.64 -9.07
CA GLY A 129 -4.31 -5.73 -8.53
C GLY A 129 -2.91 -5.92 -9.10
N ASP A 130 -2.17 -4.82 -9.11
CA ASP A 130 -0.78 -4.73 -9.58
C ASP A 130 -0.14 -3.41 -9.12
N VAL A 131 1.10 -3.19 -9.57
CA VAL A 131 1.85 -1.96 -9.42
C VAL A 131 2.16 -1.41 -10.82
N LEU A 132 1.66 -0.23 -11.12
CA LEU A 132 2.08 0.54 -12.28
C LEU A 132 3.26 1.43 -11.87
N GLU A 133 4.41 1.25 -12.49
CA GLU A 133 5.57 2.12 -12.29
C GLU A 133 5.66 3.15 -13.41
N ILE A 134 5.86 4.42 -13.06
CA ILE A 134 6.10 5.53 -13.98
C ILE A 134 7.51 6.02 -13.69
N LYS A 135 8.40 5.91 -14.66
CA LYS A 135 9.84 6.10 -14.46
C LYS A 135 10.36 7.31 -15.23
N LEU A 136 11.27 8.07 -14.62
CA LEU A 136 12.08 9.11 -15.26
C LEU A 136 13.54 8.93 -14.82
N ASP A 137 14.50 9.18 -15.72
CA ASP A 137 15.93 9.18 -15.35
C ASP A 137 16.19 10.20 -14.23
N GLY A 138 16.75 9.73 -13.12
CA GLY A 138 17.04 10.54 -11.92
C GLY A 138 15.90 10.52 -10.89
N LYS A 139 15.57 11.67 -10.31
CA LYS A 139 14.49 11.80 -9.31
C LYS A 139 13.19 12.18 -10.00
N GLY A 140 12.12 11.40 -9.85
CA GLY A 140 10.82 11.73 -10.47
C GLY A 140 9.82 10.57 -10.65
N ASP A 141 10.21 9.35 -10.31
CA ASP A 141 9.34 8.16 -10.44
C ASP A 141 8.02 8.27 -9.66
N PHE A 142 7.03 7.48 -10.06
CA PHE A 142 5.76 7.34 -9.35
C PHE A 142 5.25 5.92 -9.50
N ASP A 143 4.84 5.30 -8.41
CA ASP A 143 4.25 3.97 -8.45
C ASP A 143 2.77 4.08 -8.04
N ALA A 144 1.87 3.69 -8.92
CA ALA A 144 0.43 3.62 -8.65
C ALA A 144 0.05 2.18 -8.34
N ARG A 145 -0.47 1.93 -7.14
CA ARG A 145 -1.00 0.62 -6.75
C ARG A 145 -2.50 0.55 -6.97
N PHE A 146 -3.00 -0.67 -7.12
CA PHE A 146 -4.42 -0.96 -7.17
C PHE A 146 -4.65 -2.42 -6.81
N ASP A 147 -5.84 -2.73 -6.28
CA ASP A 147 -6.32 -4.08 -5.99
C ASP A 147 -7.83 -4.11 -6.23
N ASN A 148 -8.41 -5.32 -6.29
CA ASN A 148 -9.84 -5.54 -6.39
C ASN A 148 -10.51 -5.84 -5.03
N ASN A 149 -9.72 -5.98 -3.97
CA ASN A 149 -10.20 -6.22 -2.61
C ASN A 149 -10.18 -4.94 -1.75
N PRO A 150 -10.99 -4.88 -0.67
CA PRO A 150 -10.92 -3.78 0.28
C PRO A 150 -9.49 -3.58 0.81
N PRO A 151 -9.09 -2.33 1.13
CA PRO A 151 -9.93 -1.13 1.16
C PRO A 151 -10.11 -0.45 -0.20
N TRP A 152 -9.67 -1.04 -1.31
CA TRP A 152 -9.81 -0.44 -2.64
C TRP A 152 -11.29 -0.31 -3.05
N PRO A 153 -11.68 0.75 -3.75
CA PRO A 153 -13.06 0.94 -4.19
C PRO A 153 -13.53 -0.14 -5.17
N SER A 154 -14.53 -0.93 -4.78
CA SER A 154 -15.14 -1.98 -5.60
C SER A 154 -15.86 -1.45 -6.84
N LEU A 155 -16.24 -0.17 -6.86
CA LEU A 155 -16.79 0.44 -8.07
C LEU A 155 -15.76 0.52 -9.21
N ALA A 156 -14.47 0.56 -8.88
CA ALA A 156 -13.39 0.53 -9.85
C ALA A 156 -13.03 -0.88 -10.36
N ASP A 157 -13.60 -1.90 -9.73
CA ASP A 157 -13.39 -3.31 -10.07
C ASP A 157 -14.48 -3.82 -11.04
N GLY A 158 -14.42 -3.42 -12.32
CA GLY A 158 -15.32 -3.94 -13.35
C GLY A 158 -16.74 -3.34 -13.34
N ASN A 159 -17.02 -2.44 -12.39
CA ASN A 159 -18.33 -1.80 -12.20
C ASN A 159 -18.42 -0.42 -12.87
N GLY A 160 -17.41 -0.07 -13.67
CA GLY A 160 -17.43 1.10 -14.54
C GLY A 160 -16.85 2.37 -13.93
N SER A 161 -16.39 2.42 -12.68
CA SER A 161 -15.57 3.56 -12.24
C SER A 161 -14.10 3.33 -12.59
N SER A 162 -13.35 4.41 -12.77
CA SER A 162 -11.89 4.42 -12.64
C SER A 162 -11.51 4.67 -11.18
N LEU A 163 -10.25 4.40 -10.83
CA LEU A 163 -9.61 4.97 -9.65
C LEU A 163 -9.13 6.39 -9.97
N VAL A 164 -9.40 7.32 -9.07
CA VAL A 164 -8.96 8.72 -9.11
C VAL A 164 -7.99 8.94 -7.96
N PHE A 165 -6.84 9.53 -8.23
CA PHE A 165 -5.87 9.88 -7.20
C PHE A 165 -6.34 11.14 -6.44
N ILE A 166 -6.53 11.01 -5.12
CA ILE A 166 -7.10 12.06 -4.26
C ILE A 166 -6.24 12.42 -3.05
N GLY A 167 -5.20 11.63 -2.77
CA GLY A 167 -4.31 11.80 -1.63
C GLY A 167 -2.91 12.23 -2.03
N ASP A 168 -1.98 12.08 -1.10
CA ASP A 168 -0.56 12.46 -1.31
C ASP A 168 0.34 11.25 -1.56
N ASN A 169 -0.10 10.04 -1.16
CA ASN A 169 0.71 8.82 -1.22
C ASN A 169 0.07 7.73 -2.09
N PRO A 170 0.57 7.48 -3.32
CA PRO A 170 -0.04 6.54 -4.24
C PRO A 170 0.15 5.06 -3.87
N ALA A 171 1.00 4.76 -2.88
CA ALA A 171 1.11 3.42 -2.33
C ALA A 171 -0.07 3.05 -1.42
N TYR A 172 -0.83 4.05 -0.93
CA TYR A 172 -1.93 3.85 0.02
C TYR A 172 -3.27 3.85 -0.68
N ALA A 173 -4.08 2.84 -0.42
CA ALA A 173 -5.42 2.72 -0.98
C ALA A 173 -6.32 3.92 -0.61
N GLU A 174 -6.12 4.51 0.57
CA GLU A 174 -6.82 5.71 1.04
C GLU A 174 -6.57 6.95 0.17
N SER A 175 -5.50 6.94 -0.64
CA SER A 175 -5.22 8.01 -1.63
C SER A 175 -5.94 7.80 -2.96
N TRP A 176 -6.77 6.76 -3.09
CA TRP A 176 -7.51 6.43 -4.30
C TRP A 176 -9.01 6.34 -4.02
N ALA A 177 -9.81 6.94 -4.90
CA ALA A 177 -11.27 6.90 -4.82
C ALA A 177 -11.90 6.48 -6.14
N ALA A 178 -13.10 5.90 -6.09
CA ALA A 178 -13.84 5.60 -7.31
C ALA A 178 -14.39 6.88 -7.94
N SER A 179 -14.20 7.03 -9.25
CA SER A 179 -14.83 8.09 -10.04
C SER A 179 -16.36 7.96 -10.01
N LYS A 180 -17.05 9.10 -9.89
CA LYS A 180 -18.51 9.22 -10.08
C LYS A 180 -18.88 9.23 -11.55
N THR A 181 -17.91 9.47 -12.44
CA THR A 181 -18.12 9.45 -13.86
C THR A 181 -18.14 8.01 -14.34
N VAL A 182 -19.28 7.57 -14.88
CA VAL A 182 -19.42 6.21 -15.40
C VAL A 182 -18.50 6.03 -16.60
N ASN A 183 -17.65 5.02 -16.51
CA ASN A 183 -16.51 4.67 -17.34
C ASN A 183 -15.35 5.68 -17.28
N GLY A 184 -15.19 6.42 -16.18
CA GLY A 184 -14.09 7.37 -16.00
C GLY A 184 -14.24 8.66 -16.79
N ASN A 185 -13.32 9.59 -16.56
CA ASN A 185 -13.35 10.95 -17.10
C ASN A 185 -11.98 11.42 -17.65
N PRO A 186 -11.36 10.65 -18.56
CA PRO A 186 -10.01 10.96 -19.01
C PRO A 186 -9.93 12.31 -19.72
N GLY A 187 -8.87 13.04 -19.44
CA GLY A 187 -8.55 14.39 -19.91
C GLY A 187 -9.22 15.50 -19.10
N SER A 188 -10.00 15.17 -18.07
CA SER A 188 -10.68 16.18 -17.26
C SER A 188 -9.77 16.71 -16.15
N ILE A 189 -9.80 18.03 -15.94
CA ILE A 189 -9.12 18.66 -14.80
C ILE A 189 -9.85 18.37 -13.49
N GLU A 190 -11.15 18.14 -13.57
CA GLU A 190 -12.02 17.84 -12.43
C GLU A 190 -12.65 16.48 -12.67
N ASP A 191 -12.26 15.46 -11.91
CA ASP A 191 -12.97 14.18 -11.85
C ASP A 191 -13.70 14.03 -10.50
N PRO A 192 -15.05 14.15 -10.47
CA PRO A 192 -15.79 13.95 -9.25
C PRO A 192 -15.64 12.51 -8.75
N TYR A 193 -15.34 12.32 -7.48
CA TYR A 193 -15.17 10.99 -6.87
C TYR A 193 -16.12 10.78 -5.67
N TYR A 194 -16.31 9.52 -5.28
CA TYR A 194 -17.01 9.17 -4.03
C TYR A 194 -16.09 9.40 -2.83
N ALA A 195 -16.56 10.14 -1.83
CA ALA A 195 -15.80 10.38 -0.62
C ALA A 195 -15.71 9.10 0.22
N ALA A 196 -14.66 9.02 1.06
CA ALA A 196 -14.52 7.95 2.03
C ALA A 196 -15.71 7.93 3.01
N SER A 197 -16.16 6.73 3.38
CA SER A 197 -17.21 6.56 4.37
C SER A 197 -16.71 6.90 5.78
N SER A 198 -17.49 7.68 6.54
CA SER A 198 -17.24 7.88 7.98
C SER A 198 -17.59 6.65 8.82
N VAL A 199 -18.49 5.78 8.32
CA VAL A 199 -18.82 4.51 8.95
C VAL A 199 -18.06 3.38 8.27
N ARG A 200 -17.38 2.55 9.06
CA ARG A 200 -16.64 1.39 8.56
C ARG A 200 -17.04 0.10 9.25
N ILE A 201 -16.75 -1.03 8.59
CA ILE A 201 -16.59 -2.31 9.28
C ILE A 201 -15.39 -2.17 10.22
N ASN A 202 -15.62 -2.31 11.52
CA ASN A 202 -14.59 -2.15 12.53
C ASN A 202 -13.95 -3.49 12.91
N GLU A 203 -14.77 -4.51 13.12
CA GLU A 203 -14.32 -5.80 13.61
C GLU A 203 -15.29 -6.92 13.17
N ILE A 204 -14.75 -8.09 12.83
CA ILE A 204 -15.48 -9.31 12.49
C ILE A 204 -14.97 -10.45 13.37
N MET A 205 -15.89 -11.10 14.08
CA MET A 205 -15.66 -12.42 14.66
C MET A 205 -16.18 -13.48 13.69
N PRO A 206 -15.29 -14.20 12.98
CA PRO A 206 -15.71 -15.18 12.00
C PRO A 206 -16.26 -16.44 12.66
N TYR A 207 -16.80 -17.34 11.85
CA TYR A 207 -17.38 -18.60 12.30
C TYR A 207 -16.34 -19.70 12.43
N HIS A 208 -16.21 -20.24 13.64
CA HIS A 208 -15.33 -21.35 14.00
C HIS A 208 -16.11 -22.62 14.35
N GLY A 209 -17.02 -23.06 13.49
CA GLY A 209 -17.66 -24.38 13.66
C GLY A 209 -18.51 -24.56 14.93
N GLY A 210 -18.90 -23.48 15.61
CA GLY A 210 -19.71 -23.51 16.83
C GLY A 210 -18.97 -23.17 18.14
N GLU A 211 -17.67 -22.90 18.09
CA GLU A 211 -16.87 -22.50 19.26
C GLU A 211 -17.24 -21.12 19.81
N SER A 212 -17.66 -20.20 18.94
CA SER A 212 -18.11 -18.85 19.28
C SER A 212 -19.30 -18.44 18.41
N LYS A 213 -20.17 -17.56 18.95
CA LYS A 213 -21.16 -16.87 18.13
C LYS A 213 -20.45 -15.79 17.31
N SER A 214 -20.57 -15.86 16.00
CA SER A 214 -20.07 -14.83 15.09
C SER A 214 -20.84 -13.52 15.26
N TRP A 215 -20.16 -12.42 14.94
CA TRP A 215 -20.71 -11.07 14.99
C TRP A 215 -19.87 -10.15 14.11
N ILE A 216 -20.45 -9.01 13.77
CA ILE A 216 -19.80 -7.91 13.07
C ILE A 216 -20.04 -6.63 13.84
N GLU A 217 -19.03 -5.77 13.84
CA GLU A 217 -19.08 -4.46 14.47
C GLU A 217 -18.80 -3.38 13.44
N PHE A 218 -19.52 -2.27 13.58
CA PHE A 218 -19.31 -1.06 12.81
C PHE A 218 -18.91 0.08 13.73
N TYR A 219 -18.05 0.96 13.23
CA TYR A 219 -17.61 2.17 13.90
C TYR A 219 -17.96 3.39 13.07
N ASN A 220 -18.48 4.42 13.73
CA ASN A 220 -18.75 5.72 13.12
C ASN A 220 -17.66 6.71 13.54
N ALA A 221 -16.72 6.98 12.64
CA ALA A 221 -15.67 7.98 12.83
C ALA A 221 -16.17 9.43 12.64
N GLY A 222 -17.44 9.61 12.25
CA GLY A 222 -18.04 10.90 11.98
C GLY A 222 -18.45 11.65 13.26
N PRO A 223 -18.60 12.98 13.19
CA PRO A 223 -18.92 13.84 14.34
C PRO A 223 -20.42 13.83 14.70
N ALA A 224 -21.26 13.04 14.01
CA ALA A 224 -22.70 13.00 14.20
C ALA A 224 -23.22 11.55 14.19
N GLU A 225 -24.41 11.32 14.75
CA GLU A 225 -25.09 10.02 14.66
C GLU A 225 -25.33 9.62 13.20
N ALA A 226 -24.96 8.40 12.85
CA ALA A 226 -25.19 7.80 11.54
C ALA A 226 -26.35 6.79 11.61
N ASP A 227 -27.35 6.94 10.73
CA ASP A 227 -28.37 5.91 10.51
C ASP A 227 -27.92 4.98 9.39
N ILE A 228 -27.63 3.73 9.76
CA ILE A 228 -27.10 2.71 8.85
C ILE A 228 -28.12 1.61 8.56
N GLY A 229 -29.36 1.78 9.01
CA GLY A 229 -30.44 0.85 8.70
C GLY A 229 -30.64 0.71 7.20
N GLY A 230 -30.59 -0.53 6.70
CA GLY A 230 -30.74 -0.85 5.28
C GLY A 230 -29.47 -0.68 4.43
N TRP A 231 -28.33 -0.32 5.03
CA TRP A 231 -27.04 -0.38 4.33
C TRP A 231 -26.70 -1.81 3.94
N LYS A 232 -25.93 -1.97 2.85
CA LYS A 232 -25.64 -3.28 2.26
C LYS A 232 -24.28 -3.80 2.71
N LEU A 233 -24.23 -5.10 2.95
CA LEU A 233 -23.02 -5.86 3.26
C LEU A 233 -22.83 -6.92 2.19
N ILE A 234 -21.64 -6.96 1.59
CA ILE A 234 -21.35 -7.80 0.41
C ILE A 234 -20.01 -8.49 0.64
N ARG A 235 -19.98 -9.82 0.46
CA ARG A 235 -18.74 -10.59 0.49
C ARG A 235 -18.24 -10.72 -0.94
N ALA A 236 -17.05 -10.18 -1.23
CA ALA A 236 -16.56 -9.95 -2.60
C ALA A 236 -16.52 -11.24 -3.44
N ASP A 237 -16.08 -12.35 -2.85
CA ASP A 237 -15.89 -13.63 -3.53
C ASP A 237 -17.11 -14.56 -3.50
N VAL A 238 -18.26 -14.07 -3.03
CA VAL A 238 -19.42 -14.91 -2.71
C VAL A 238 -20.63 -14.44 -3.48
N LYS A 239 -21.13 -15.32 -4.36
CA LYS A 239 -22.39 -15.09 -5.08
C LYS A 239 -23.55 -15.01 -4.09
N ASP A 240 -24.53 -14.16 -4.41
CA ASP A 240 -25.77 -13.99 -3.63
C ASP A 240 -25.52 -13.69 -2.13
N SER A 241 -24.42 -12.98 -1.85
CA SER A 241 -23.95 -12.68 -0.50
C SER A 241 -24.53 -11.40 0.11
N VAL A 242 -25.37 -10.68 -0.63
CA VAL A 242 -25.94 -9.41 -0.18
C VAL A 242 -26.74 -9.64 1.10
N ARG A 243 -26.40 -8.87 2.12
CA ARG A 243 -27.14 -8.75 3.37
C ARG A 243 -27.37 -7.28 3.69
N TYR A 244 -28.34 -6.99 4.53
CA TYR A 244 -28.70 -5.65 4.94
C TYR A 244 -28.54 -5.49 6.45
N ILE A 245 -28.07 -4.32 6.86
CA ILE A 245 -28.10 -3.92 8.27
C ILE A 245 -29.57 -3.73 8.68
N PRO A 246 -30.01 -4.29 9.82
CA PRO A 246 -31.41 -4.20 10.24
C PRO A 246 -31.93 -2.76 10.32
N ALA A 247 -33.19 -2.57 9.94
CA ALA A 247 -33.81 -1.25 9.94
C ALA A 247 -33.78 -0.57 11.32
N GLY A 248 -33.49 0.73 11.35
CA GLY A 248 -33.40 1.51 12.59
C GLY A 248 -32.08 1.36 13.36
N THR A 249 -31.09 0.65 12.80
CA THR A 249 -29.74 0.60 13.37
C THR A 249 -29.05 1.94 13.22
N LYS A 250 -28.60 2.49 14.35
CA LYS A 250 -27.90 3.77 14.40
C LYS A 250 -26.63 3.68 15.22
N ILE A 251 -25.65 4.50 14.88
CA ILE A 251 -24.37 4.61 15.58
C ILE A 251 -24.16 6.06 15.99
N ALA A 252 -23.95 6.31 17.29
CA ALA A 252 -23.57 7.64 17.76
C ALA A 252 -22.25 8.12 17.11
N ALA A 253 -21.96 9.41 17.19
CA ALA A 253 -20.64 9.94 16.84
C ALA A 253 -19.56 9.21 17.66
N GLU A 254 -18.47 8.79 17.00
CA GLU A 254 -17.38 8.00 17.62
C GLU A 254 -17.88 6.72 18.31
N GLY A 255 -19.05 6.23 17.92
CA GLY A 255 -19.73 5.10 18.53
C GLY A 255 -19.48 3.78 17.79
N TYR A 256 -19.83 2.69 18.47
CA TYR A 256 -19.78 1.32 17.96
C TYR A 256 -21.17 0.70 17.97
N VAL A 257 -21.46 -0.18 17.00
CA VAL A 257 -22.62 -1.07 17.07
C VAL A 257 -22.22 -2.48 16.67
N VAL A 258 -22.61 -3.45 17.50
CA VAL A 258 -22.34 -4.88 17.29
C VAL A 258 -23.62 -5.59 16.88
N LEU A 259 -23.56 -6.34 15.78
CA LEU A 259 -24.66 -7.15 15.28
C LEU A 259 -24.26 -8.63 15.24
N ASP A 260 -25.16 -9.50 15.68
CA ASP A 260 -25.05 -10.96 15.52
C ASP A 260 -25.99 -11.51 14.44
N SER A 261 -26.80 -10.63 13.84
CA SER A 261 -27.74 -10.96 12.76
C SER A 261 -27.84 -9.83 11.74
N LEU A 262 -28.10 -10.21 10.49
CA LEU A 262 -28.30 -9.32 9.35
C LEU A 262 -29.58 -9.71 8.61
N GLU A 263 -30.20 -8.78 7.91
CA GLU A 263 -31.38 -9.06 7.08
C GLU A 263 -30.97 -9.65 5.72
N SER A 264 -31.63 -10.71 5.29
CA SER A 264 -31.51 -11.25 3.94
C SER A 264 -32.27 -10.39 2.92
N GLU A 265 -32.10 -10.66 1.62
CA GLU A 265 -32.90 -9.99 0.57
C GLU A 265 -34.42 -10.24 0.71
N SER A 266 -34.82 -11.31 1.41
CA SER A 266 -36.24 -11.58 1.71
C SER A 266 -36.72 -10.93 3.01
N GLY A 267 -35.87 -10.15 3.69
CA GLY A 267 -36.19 -9.45 4.93
C GLY A 267 -36.18 -10.34 6.18
N ASN A 268 -35.64 -11.56 6.09
CA ASN A 268 -35.49 -12.43 7.25
C ASN A 268 -34.20 -12.10 7.98
N LEU A 269 -34.25 -12.04 9.32
CA LEU A 269 -33.04 -11.95 10.13
C LEU A 269 -32.31 -13.30 10.15
N GLU A 270 -31.05 -13.29 9.70
CA GLU A 270 -30.15 -14.44 9.64
C GLU A 270 -28.94 -14.18 10.54
N ALA A 271 -28.41 -15.22 11.17
CA ALA A 271 -27.18 -15.09 11.96
C ALA A 271 -26.00 -14.69 11.07
N VAL A 272 -25.14 -13.81 11.60
CA VAL A 272 -23.86 -13.48 10.98
C VAL A 272 -23.01 -14.74 10.85
N SER A 273 -22.38 -14.94 9.69
CA SER A 273 -21.48 -16.07 9.44
C SER A 273 -20.46 -15.72 8.36
N PHE A 274 -19.26 -15.33 8.80
CA PHE A 274 -18.10 -15.07 7.95
C PHE A 274 -17.10 -16.22 8.04
N VAL A 275 -16.32 -16.49 7.00
CA VAL A 275 -15.35 -17.58 6.98
C VAL A 275 -14.09 -17.18 7.76
N ALA A 276 -13.69 -18.03 8.72
CA ALA A 276 -12.48 -17.81 9.53
C ALA A 276 -11.17 -17.94 8.74
N ARG A 277 -11.22 -18.51 7.53
CA ARG A 277 -10.05 -18.71 6.68
C ARG A 277 -9.64 -17.47 5.88
N GLY A 278 -10.39 -16.38 6.02
CA GLY A 278 -10.15 -15.12 5.34
C GLY A 278 -11.24 -14.78 4.33
N GLU A 279 -11.62 -13.50 4.27
CA GLU A 279 -12.60 -12.94 3.35
C GLU A 279 -12.36 -11.45 3.09
N ALA A 280 -12.89 -10.96 1.98
CA ALA A 280 -13.05 -9.56 1.65
C ALA A 280 -14.53 -9.17 1.76
N VAL A 281 -14.82 -8.12 2.53
CA VAL A 281 -16.19 -7.70 2.86
C VAL A 281 -16.34 -6.19 2.66
N TYR A 282 -17.34 -5.79 1.88
CA TYR A 282 -17.71 -4.40 1.65
C TYR A 282 -18.96 -4.01 2.42
N LEU A 283 -18.96 -2.79 2.97
CA LEU A 283 -20.13 -2.09 3.50
C LEU A 283 -20.45 -0.93 2.56
N ARG A 284 -21.62 -0.96 1.92
CA ARG A 284 -22.08 0.05 0.98
C ARG A 284 -23.20 0.88 1.58
N GLU A 285 -23.02 2.19 1.55
CA GLU A 285 -24.01 3.14 2.01
C GLU A 285 -25.28 3.09 1.15
N VAL A 286 -26.43 3.12 1.82
CA VAL A 286 -27.73 3.22 1.19
C VAL A 286 -28.46 4.43 1.76
N GLN A 287 -28.89 5.34 0.88
CA GLN A 287 -29.73 6.48 1.23
C GLN A 287 -31.02 6.45 0.40
N ALA A 288 -32.17 6.63 1.05
CA ALA A 288 -33.49 6.58 0.41
C ALA A 288 -33.70 5.34 -0.49
N GLY A 289 -33.19 4.19 -0.05
CA GLY A 289 -33.31 2.91 -0.76
C GLY A 289 -32.39 2.74 -1.97
N LYS A 290 -31.43 3.65 -2.20
CA LYS A 290 -30.45 3.57 -3.30
C LYS A 290 -29.03 3.54 -2.74
N VAL A 291 -28.18 2.71 -3.35
CA VAL A 291 -26.74 2.71 -3.07
C VAL A 291 -26.17 4.05 -3.52
N THR A 292 -25.39 4.71 -2.66
CA THR A 292 -24.83 6.05 -2.96
C THR A 292 -23.51 5.99 -3.70
N GLY A 293 -22.80 4.86 -3.62
CA GLY A 293 -21.44 4.67 -4.12
C GLY A 293 -20.35 4.91 -3.06
N VAL A 294 -20.71 5.46 -1.90
CA VAL A 294 -19.84 5.52 -0.73
C VAL A 294 -19.77 4.13 -0.09
N GLU A 295 -18.56 3.70 0.21
CA GLU A 295 -18.32 2.40 0.84
C GLU A 295 -17.10 2.40 1.75
N SER A 296 -16.98 1.31 2.49
CA SER A 296 -15.78 0.90 3.22
C SER A 296 -15.66 -0.62 3.09
N GLY A 297 -14.55 -1.20 3.54
CA GLY A 297 -14.46 -2.64 3.61
C GLY A 297 -13.35 -3.11 4.53
N LEU A 298 -13.41 -4.41 4.80
CA LEU A 298 -12.44 -5.14 5.60
C LEU A 298 -12.04 -6.39 4.83
N GLU A 299 -10.75 -6.54 4.57
CA GLU A 299 -10.11 -7.76 4.12
C GLU A 299 -9.29 -8.36 5.27
N TYR A 300 -9.37 -9.67 5.43
CA TYR A 300 -8.57 -10.37 6.42
C TYR A 300 -8.17 -11.76 5.92
N ALA A 301 -6.97 -12.20 6.32
CA ALA A 301 -6.46 -13.56 6.10
C ALA A 301 -7.05 -14.55 7.13
N ALA A 302 -6.47 -15.74 7.30
CA ALA A 302 -6.99 -16.68 8.29
C ALA A 302 -6.90 -16.12 9.72
N VAL A 303 -8.03 -16.17 10.43
CA VAL A 303 -8.20 -15.79 11.84
C VAL A 303 -8.21 -17.07 12.66
N LEU A 304 -7.42 -17.11 13.74
CA LEU A 304 -7.36 -18.26 14.64
C LEU A 304 -8.53 -18.25 15.64
N PRO A 305 -8.93 -19.43 16.16
CA PRO A 305 -9.91 -19.50 17.25
C PRO A 305 -9.59 -18.55 18.41
N GLY A 306 -10.60 -17.88 18.93
CA GLY A 306 -10.47 -16.91 20.02
C GLY A 306 -10.04 -15.51 19.60
N HIS A 307 -9.73 -15.28 18.32
CA HIS A 307 -9.37 -13.98 17.76
C HIS A 307 -10.47 -13.47 16.83
N SER A 308 -10.36 -12.21 16.44
CA SER A 308 -11.21 -11.52 15.45
C SER A 308 -10.34 -10.87 14.40
N ALA A 309 -10.93 -10.43 13.30
CA ALA A 309 -10.29 -9.53 12.35
C ALA A 309 -10.82 -8.10 12.54
N GLY A 310 -9.99 -7.09 12.35
CA GLY A 310 -10.44 -5.70 12.45
C GLY A 310 -9.46 -4.70 11.88
N VAL A 311 -9.81 -3.44 12.08
CA VAL A 311 -9.05 -2.28 11.60
C VAL A 311 -8.44 -1.52 12.78
N ILE A 312 -7.15 -1.23 12.73
CA ILE A 312 -6.50 -0.28 13.66
C ILE A 312 -6.10 0.99 12.91
N SER A 313 -6.10 2.13 13.61
CA SER A 313 -5.58 3.39 13.10
C SER A 313 -4.12 3.55 13.52
N LEU A 314 -3.29 4.02 12.59
CA LEU A 314 -1.85 4.19 12.77
C LEU A 314 -1.50 5.66 13.05
N SER A 315 -0.24 5.92 13.41
CA SER A 315 0.19 7.28 13.76
C SER A 315 0.16 8.29 12.61
N ASP A 316 0.18 7.82 11.37
CA ASP A 316 0.10 8.61 10.14
C ASP A 316 -1.33 8.76 9.61
N GLU A 317 -2.34 8.47 10.44
CA GLU A 317 -3.77 8.49 10.12
C GLU A 317 -4.22 7.44 9.09
N THR A 318 -3.31 6.59 8.61
CA THR A 318 -3.67 5.42 7.79
C THR A 318 -4.22 4.29 8.65
N SER A 319 -4.63 3.20 7.99
CA SER A 319 -5.21 2.06 8.66
C SER A 319 -4.50 0.75 8.33
N GLN A 320 -4.48 -0.16 9.31
CA GLN A 320 -4.07 -1.54 9.09
C GLN A 320 -5.23 -2.48 9.37
N GLN A 321 -5.40 -3.46 8.49
CA GLN A 321 -6.39 -4.52 8.59
C GLN A 321 -5.71 -5.85 8.89
N GLY A 322 -6.30 -6.66 9.75
CA GLY A 322 -5.77 -8.00 10.04
C GLY A 322 -6.37 -8.64 11.28
N MET A 323 -5.79 -9.76 11.70
CA MET A 323 -6.20 -10.47 12.92
C MET A 323 -5.82 -9.63 14.14
N LEU A 324 -6.78 -9.37 15.02
CA LEU A 324 -6.57 -8.65 16.28
C LEU A 324 -6.06 -9.61 17.37
N GLN A 325 -5.27 -9.12 18.33
CA GLN A 325 -4.80 -9.90 19.48
C GLN A 325 -5.93 -10.48 20.33
N LYS A 326 -7.06 -9.77 20.43
CA LYS A 326 -8.27 -10.25 21.12
C LYS A 326 -9.51 -9.55 20.60
N PRO A 327 -10.70 -10.15 20.77
CA PRO A 327 -11.93 -9.51 20.35
C PRO A 327 -12.35 -8.33 21.25
N THR A 328 -12.91 -7.27 20.66
CA THR A 328 -13.09 -5.95 21.31
C THR A 328 -14.48 -5.32 21.15
N LYS A 329 -15.54 -6.12 21.30
CA LYS A 329 -16.95 -5.65 21.24
C LYS A 329 -17.22 -4.32 21.97
N GLY A 330 -17.75 -3.36 21.23
CA GLY A 330 -18.24 -2.06 21.67
C GLY A 330 -17.13 -1.08 22.06
N ALA A 331 -15.88 -1.34 21.66
CA ALA A 331 -14.71 -0.58 22.10
C ALA A 331 -13.67 -0.46 20.98
N ALA A 332 -12.63 0.33 21.23
CA ALA A 332 -11.47 0.40 20.35
C ALA A 332 -10.81 -0.99 20.19
N ASN A 333 -10.40 -1.28 18.95
CA ASN A 333 -9.75 -2.54 18.62
C ASN A 333 -8.44 -2.73 19.39
N SER A 334 -8.11 -3.97 19.73
CA SER A 334 -6.75 -4.29 20.17
C SER A 334 -5.77 -4.17 19.00
N GLU A 335 -4.47 -4.16 19.29
CA GLU A 335 -3.44 -4.23 18.26
C GLU A 335 -3.58 -5.47 17.36
N ILE A 336 -2.94 -5.40 16.19
CA ILE A 336 -2.79 -6.53 15.28
C ILE A 336 -1.94 -7.61 15.96
N SER A 337 -2.37 -8.86 15.79
CA SER A 337 -1.63 -10.02 16.24
C SER A 337 -0.47 -10.30 15.30
N LEU A 338 0.72 -10.43 15.87
CA LEU A 338 1.94 -10.76 15.15
C LEU A 338 2.34 -12.22 15.42
N GLY A 339 2.95 -12.85 14.42
CA GLY A 339 3.42 -14.24 14.44
C GLY A 339 4.90 -14.35 14.84
N PRO A 340 5.56 -15.48 14.54
CA PRO A 340 6.94 -15.71 14.95
C PRO A 340 8.00 -15.10 14.02
N LEU A 341 7.66 -14.89 12.73
CA LEU A 341 8.56 -14.29 11.75
C LEU A 341 8.20 -12.83 11.51
N PHE A 342 9.21 -11.97 11.54
CA PHE A 342 9.09 -10.52 11.41
C PHE A 342 9.96 -10.01 10.27
N ILE A 343 9.55 -8.91 9.66
CA ILE A 343 10.40 -8.16 8.75
C ILE A 343 11.32 -7.28 9.61
N SER A 344 12.63 -7.49 9.52
CA SER A 344 13.63 -6.78 10.34
C SER A 344 14.30 -5.63 9.59
N GLU A 345 14.53 -5.79 8.29
CA GLU A 345 15.23 -4.79 7.48
C GLU A 345 14.68 -4.76 6.04
N VAL A 346 14.53 -3.56 5.48
CA VAL A 346 14.11 -3.36 4.09
C VAL A 346 15.01 -2.32 3.41
N PHE A 347 15.81 -2.76 2.44
CA PHE A 347 16.68 -1.89 1.63
C PHE A 347 16.06 -1.67 0.24
N TYR A 348 14.93 -0.95 0.20
CA TYR A 348 14.02 -0.89 -0.96
C TYR A 348 14.45 0.06 -2.07
N ASN A 349 15.20 1.12 -1.77
CA ASN A 349 15.69 2.06 -2.78
C ASN A 349 17.19 2.33 -2.55
N PRO A 350 18.05 1.36 -2.88
CA PRO A 350 19.49 1.54 -2.75
C PRO A 350 20.02 2.50 -3.82
N LEU A 351 21.29 2.92 -3.70
CA LEU A 351 21.95 3.65 -4.79
C LEU A 351 22.03 2.76 -6.04
N ASP A 352 21.90 3.36 -7.21
CA ASP A 352 22.10 2.65 -8.49
C ASP A 352 23.44 1.90 -8.49
N GLY A 353 23.41 0.62 -8.87
CA GLY A 353 24.56 -0.28 -8.78
C GLY A 353 24.61 -1.14 -7.52
N ASP A 354 23.75 -0.88 -6.53
CA ASP A 354 23.57 -1.73 -5.36
C ASP A 354 22.36 -2.68 -5.49
N VAL A 355 22.33 -3.67 -4.61
CA VAL A 355 21.33 -4.74 -4.61
C VAL A 355 20.43 -4.52 -3.41
N GLU A 356 19.16 -4.28 -3.68
CA GLU A 356 18.09 -4.24 -2.67
C GLU A 356 17.96 -5.58 -1.94
N PHE A 357 17.39 -5.56 -0.75
CA PHE A 357 17.06 -6.78 -0.04
C PHE A 357 15.95 -6.58 0.99
N LEU A 358 15.33 -7.69 1.34
CA LEU A 358 14.40 -7.83 2.46
C LEU A 358 15.00 -8.81 3.46
N GLU A 359 14.97 -8.49 4.75
CA GLU A 359 15.38 -9.40 5.81
C GLU A 359 14.19 -9.80 6.67
N ILE A 360 14.12 -11.09 6.98
CA ILE A 360 13.20 -11.63 7.98
C ILE A 360 13.96 -12.25 9.15
N VAL A 361 13.41 -12.13 10.34
CA VAL A 361 13.94 -12.73 11.57
C VAL A 361 12.91 -13.64 12.22
N ASN A 362 13.37 -14.76 12.78
CA ASN A 362 12.58 -15.51 13.75
C ASN A 362 12.74 -14.91 15.15
N ASN A 363 11.80 -14.07 15.57
CA ASN A 363 11.82 -13.43 16.89
C ASN A 363 11.07 -14.24 17.97
N SER A 364 10.73 -15.51 17.69
CA SER A 364 10.14 -16.42 18.69
C SER A 364 11.21 -17.18 19.47
N ASP A 365 10.79 -17.90 20.53
CA ASP A 365 11.65 -18.79 21.33
C ASP A 365 11.79 -20.20 20.73
N SER A 366 11.16 -20.44 19.57
CA SER A 366 11.03 -21.74 18.93
C SER A 366 11.55 -21.69 17.50
N SER A 367 12.06 -22.81 16.98
CA SER A 367 12.47 -22.89 15.57
C SER A 367 11.26 -22.81 14.63
N VAL A 368 11.39 -22.09 13.53
CA VAL A 368 10.37 -22.01 12.49
C VAL A 368 10.84 -22.75 11.24
N THR A 369 10.07 -23.75 10.81
CA THR A 369 10.29 -24.43 9.52
C THR A 369 9.56 -23.69 8.41
N LEU A 370 10.31 -23.25 7.39
CA LEU A 370 9.83 -22.39 6.31
C LEU A 370 9.03 -23.14 5.22
N ARG A 371 9.03 -24.47 5.25
CA ARG A 371 8.16 -25.30 4.40
C ARG A 371 7.78 -26.60 5.08
N THR A 372 6.48 -26.83 5.21
CA THR A 372 5.92 -27.97 5.94
C THR A 372 4.95 -28.78 5.08
N MET A 373 4.68 -30.03 5.49
CA MET A 373 3.62 -30.84 4.91
C MET A 373 2.27 -30.44 5.49
N LEU A 374 1.38 -29.92 4.66
CA LEU A 374 -0.03 -29.73 4.99
C LEU A 374 -0.86 -30.79 4.27
N ASN A 375 -1.49 -31.67 5.03
CA ASN A 375 -2.19 -32.87 4.54
C ASN A 375 -1.25 -33.74 3.66
N THR A 376 -1.31 -33.57 2.35
CA THR A 376 -0.57 -34.37 1.35
C THR A 376 0.40 -33.55 0.51
N LEU A 377 0.51 -32.24 0.74
CA LEU A 377 1.33 -31.33 -0.07
C LEU A 377 2.29 -30.55 0.82
N PHE A 378 3.53 -30.41 0.35
CA PHE A 378 4.46 -29.48 0.97
C PHE A 378 4.11 -28.06 0.52
N VAL A 379 3.95 -27.15 1.48
CA VAL A 379 3.66 -25.75 1.24
C VAL A 379 4.64 -24.88 2.03
N GLY A 380 5.17 -23.86 1.36
CA GLY A 380 6.09 -22.89 1.93
C GLY A 380 5.38 -21.76 2.66
N TRP A 381 6.11 -21.11 3.56
CA TRP A 381 5.83 -19.72 3.92
C TRP A 381 5.90 -18.84 2.67
N LYS A 382 5.14 -17.75 2.67
CA LYS A 382 5.13 -16.78 1.58
C LYS A 382 5.68 -15.45 2.03
N ILE A 383 6.33 -14.76 1.10
CA ILE A 383 6.58 -13.33 1.15
C ILE A 383 5.74 -12.71 0.04
N SER A 384 4.54 -12.28 0.40
CA SER A 384 3.65 -11.56 -0.51
C SER A 384 4.17 -10.14 -0.72
N GLY A 385 3.86 -9.54 -1.86
CA GLY A 385 4.50 -8.30 -2.36
C GLY A 385 5.54 -8.61 -3.43
N VAL A 386 6.48 -9.52 -3.14
CA VAL A 386 7.51 -9.98 -4.11
C VAL A 386 7.22 -11.36 -4.73
N GLY A 387 6.04 -11.93 -4.47
CA GLY A 387 5.58 -13.17 -5.08
C GLY A 387 6.43 -14.41 -4.74
N PHE A 388 7.08 -14.44 -3.58
CA PHE A 388 8.02 -15.50 -3.19
C PHE A 388 7.37 -16.55 -2.27
N GLU A 389 7.66 -17.83 -2.50
CA GLU A 389 7.29 -18.94 -1.62
C GLU A 389 8.52 -19.81 -1.34
N PHE A 390 8.77 -20.15 -0.08
CA PHE A 390 9.90 -21.00 0.30
C PHE A 390 9.74 -22.42 -0.26
N GLY A 391 10.62 -22.81 -1.19
CA GLY A 391 10.58 -24.11 -1.87
C GLY A 391 11.22 -25.27 -1.10
N GLU A 392 11.98 -24.98 -0.05
CA GLU A 392 12.74 -25.94 0.73
C GLU A 392 12.37 -25.91 2.22
N SER A 393 12.54 -27.03 2.92
CA SER A 393 12.25 -27.15 4.37
C SER A 393 13.37 -26.58 5.23
N ASN A 394 13.81 -25.37 4.89
CA ASN A 394 14.71 -24.55 5.67
C ASN A 394 14.13 -24.30 7.07
N VAL A 395 15.01 -24.14 8.06
CA VAL A 395 14.65 -23.86 9.44
C VAL A 395 15.37 -22.59 9.87
N LEU A 396 14.63 -21.67 10.49
CA LEU A 396 15.19 -20.55 11.23
C LEU A 396 15.12 -20.86 12.72
N LEU A 397 16.27 -20.96 13.39
CA LEU A 397 16.34 -21.05 14.85
C LEU A 397 15.92 -19.71 15.49
N PRO A 398 15.65 -19.68 16.81
CA PRO A 398 15.41 -18.42 17.52
C PRO A 398 16.52 -17.41 17.23
N GLN A 399 16.14 -16.19 16.84
CA GLN A 399 17.03 -15.09 16.48
C GLN A 399 17.91 -15.34 15.24
N GLU A 400 17.60 -16.34 14.42
CA GLU A 400 18.19 -16.44 13.08
C GLU A 400 17.42 -15.59 12.07
N VAL A 401 18.18 -15.06 11.12
CA VAL A 401 17.67 -14.25 10.01
C VAL A 401 17.82 -14.97 8.68
N ALA A 402 16.93 -14.65 7.75
CA ALA A 402 17.07 -14.96 6.33
C ALA A 402 17.00 -13.67 5.51
N VAL A 403 17.84 -13.59 4.49
CA VAL A 403 17.87 -12.46 3.56
C VAL A 403 17.26 -12.89 2.22
N LEU A 404 16.40 -12.06 1.66
CA LEU A 404 15.83 -12.23 0.33
C LEU A 404 16.37 -11.11 -0.57
N ILE A 405 16.93 -11.49 -1.72
CA ILE A 405 17.46 -10.54 -2.72
C ILE A 405 16.76 -10.76 -4.06
N PRO A 406 16.66 -9.76 -4.94
CA PRO A 406 16.14 -9.98 -6.27
C PRO A 406 17.14 -10.81 -7.10
N THR A 407 16.67 -11.35 -8.22
CA THR A 407 17.52 -12.01 -9.22
C THR A 407 18.33 -11.02 -10.06
N ASN A 408 17.89 -9.76 -10.12
CA ASN A 408 18.54 -8.69 -10.87
C ASN A 408 18.46 -7.37 -10.09
N TYR A 409 19.39 -6.46 -10.31
CA TYR A 409 19.38 -5.11 -9.76
C TYR A 409 19.61 -4.06 -10.86
N THR A 410 19.32 -2.80 -10.57
CA THR A 410 19.58 -1.67 -11.48
C THR A 410 21.06 -1.30 -11.41
N ALA A 411 21.75 -1.30 -12.55
CA ALA A 411 23.16 -0.93 -12.63
C ALA A 411 23.38 0.56 -12.30
N ALA A 412 24.65 0.95 -12.12
CA ALA A 412 25.05 2.32 -11.80
C ALA A 412 24.71 3.36 -12.89
N ASP A 413 24.22 2.93 -14.06
CA ASP A 413 23.69 3.82 -15.10
C ASP A 413 22.21 4.19 -14.88
N GLY A 414 21.58 3.65 -13.82
CA GLY A 414 20.19 3.91 -13.46
C GLY A 414 19.16 3.19 -14.31
N PHE A 415 19.59 2.31 -15.23
CA PHE A 415 18.69 1.72 -16.23
C PHE A 415 18.95 0.24 -16.51
N SER A 416 20.21 -0.18 -16.64
CA SER A 416 20.53 -1.53 -17.07
C SER A 416 20.19 -2.54 -15.96
N SER A 417 19.39 -3.56 -16.29
CA SER A 417 19.16 -4.68 -15.37
C SER A 417 20.34 -5.64 -15.40
N VAL A 418 20.92 -5.93 -14.24
CA VAL A 418 22.10 -6.78 -14.09
C VAL A 418 21.76 -7.97 -13.17
N PRO A 419 22.04 -9.21 -13.58
CA PRO A 419 21.81 -10.36 -12.72
C PRO A 419 22.76 -10.34 -11.53
N VAL A 420 22.27 -10.81 -10.37
CA VAL A 420 23.07 -11.00 -9.16
C VAL A 420 22.88 -12.43 -8.65
N THR A 421 23.96 -13.05 -8.19
CA THR A 421 23.95 -14.36 -7.54
C THR A 421 24.04 -14.23 -6.02
N VAL A 422 23.61 -15.27 -5.30
CA VAL A 422 23.79 -15.36 -3.84
C VAL A 422 25.26 -15.24 -3.45
N GLU A 423 26.16 -15.86 -4.21
CA GLU A 423 27.60 -15.84 -3.95
C GLU A 423 28.20 -14.44 -4.13
N GLU A 424 27.78 -13.69 -5.15
CA GLU A 424 28.21 -12.30 -5.37
C GLU A 424 27.72 -11.38 -4.25
N PHE A 425 26.45 -11.49 -3.85
CA PHE A 425 25.90 -10.71 -2.74
C PHE A 425 26.61 -11.05 -1.43
N ARG A 426 26.80 -12.35 -1.14
CA ARG A 426 27.54 -12.84 0.03
C ARG A 426 28.97 -12.31 0.06
N ALA A 427 29.68 -12.33 -1.07
CA ALA A 427 31.05 -11.84 -1.17
C ALA A 427 31.14 -10.32 -0.93
N LYS A 428 30.20 -9.55 -1.52
CA LYS A 428 30.11 -8.09 -1.36
C LYS A 428 29.96 -7.70 0.11
N TRP A 429 29.02 -8.35 0.81
CA TRP A 429 28.68 -8.04 2.20
C TRP A 429 29.50 -8.83 3.23
N LYS A 430 30.39 -9.71 2.78
CA LYS A 430 31.22 -10.60 3.62
C LYS A 430 30.38 -11.45 4.58
N LEU A 431 29.29 -12.01 4.08
CA LEU A 431 28.31 -12.77 4.86
C LEU A 431 28.78 -14.22 5.08
N PRO A 432 28.45 -14.84 6.23
CA PRO A 432 28.83 -16.22 6.51
C PRO A 432 28.08 -17.21 5.60
N GLU A 433 28.68 -18.38 5.35
CA GLU A 433 28.04 -19.44 4.54
C GLU A 433 26.74 -19.98 5.17
N SER A 434 26.63 -19.89 6.50
CA SER A 434 25.46 -20.32 7.25
C SER A 434 24.26 -19.39 7.11
N LEU A 435 24.45 -18.14 6.68
CA LEU A 435 23.33 -17.22 6.45
C LEU A 435 22.51 -17.71 5.25
N GLN A 436 21.22 -17.94 5.49
CA GLN A 436 20.28 -18.36 4.47
C GLN A 436 19.90 -17.15 3.62
N ILE A 437 20.21 -17.21 2.33
CA ILE A 437 19.91 -16.16 1.35
C ILE A 437 19.07 -16.78 0.24
N PHE A 438 17.94 -16.17 -0.07
CA PHE A 438 17.01 -16.61 -1.09
C PHE A 438 16.88 -15.56 -2.20
N GLN A 439 16.50 -15.99 -3.40
CA GLN A 439 16.28 -15.08 -4.52
C GLN A 439 14.82 -15.05 -4.95
N TYR A 440 14.30 -13.86 -5.25
CA TYR A 440 12.97 -13.64 -5.84
C TYR A 440 13.07 -12.95 -7.20
N ALA A 441 12.00 -13.06 -7.99
CA ALA A 441 11.87 -12.37 -9.27
C ALA A 441 11.21 -10.99 -9.07
N GLY A 442 11.55 -10.02 -9.93
CA GLY A 442 11.12 -8.63 -9.75
C GLY A 442 12.06 -7.85 -8.85
N LYS A 443 11.55 -6.78 -8.25
CA LYS A 443 12.26 -5.90 -7.32
C LYS A 443 11.30 -5.35 -6.27
N LEU A 444 11.82 -4.68 -5.25
CA LEU A 444 11.03 -3.87 -4.33
C LEU A 444 10.60 -2.57 -5.04
N SER A 445 9.46 -2.02 -4.63
CA SER A 445 9.06 -0.70 -5.09
C SER A 445 9.92 0.37 -4.43
N ASN A 446 10.47 1.28 -5.24
CA ASN A 446 11.25 2.42 -4.76
C ASN A 446 10.37 3.52 -4.11
N ARG A 447 9.03 3.40 -4.17
CA ARG A 447 8.07 4.41 -3.67
C ARG A 447 7.20 3.91 -2.52
N GLY A 448 6.96 2.61 -2.47
CA GLY A 448 6.22 2.03 -1.37
C GLY A 448 5.47 0.77 -1.75
N GLU A 449 5.43 -0.16 -0.80
CA GLU A 449 4.65 -1.38 -0.96
C GLU A 449 4.25 -2.09 0.30
N LYS A 450 3.19 -2.88 0.16
CA LYS A 450 2.85 -3.90 1.15
C LYS A 450 3.70 -5.15 0.90
N ILE A 451 4.47 -5.55 1.91
CA ILE A 451 5.11 -6.86 1.99
C ILE A 451 4.54 -7.58 3.21
N SER A 452 4.16 -8.85 3.08
CA SER A 452 3.72 -9.68 4.21
C SER A 452 4.44 -11.02 4.26
N VAL A 453 4.80 -11.43 5.48
CA VAL A 453 5.33 -12.76 5.80
C VAL A 453 4.15 -13.63 6.23
N GLU A 454 3.88 -14.70 5.49
CA GLU A 454 2.64 -15.45 5.59
C GLU A 454 2.88 -16.94 5.88
N ASN A 455 2.26 -17.43 6.95
CA ASN A 455 2.33 -18.80 7.41
C ASN A 455 1.22 -19.66 6.78
N PRO A 456 1.52 -20.78 6.10
CA PRO A 456 0.50 -21.69 5.60
C PRO A 456 -0.11 -22.49 6.76
N LEU A 457 -1.43 -22.40 6.93
CA LEU A 457 -2.15 -23.08 8.02
C LEU A 457 -2.78 -24.41 7.58
N GLU A 458 -3.57 -24.38 6.51
CA GLU A 458 -4.30 -25.56 6.04
C GLU A 458 -4.59 -25.50 4.55
N ILE A 459 -4.86 -26.68 3.98
CA ILE A 459 -5.40 -26.83 2.62
C ILE A 459 -6.85 -27.25 2.74
N ALA A 460 -7.75 -26.39 2.28
CA ALA A 460 -9.18 -26.65 2.30
C ALA A 460 -9.87 -26.11 1.05
N LYS A 461 -11.13 -26.52 0.85
CA LYS A 461 -11.95 -25.98 -0.24
C LYS A 461 -12.30 -24.52 0.02
N ASN A 462 -12.19 -23.68 -1.00
CA ASN A 462 -12.76 -22.34 -0.98
C ASN A 462 -14.25 -22.37 -1.35
N LEU A 463 -14.87 -21.19 -1.35
CA LEU A 463 -16.28 -21.03 -1.67
C LEU A 463 -16.64 -21.37 -3.12
N LYS A 464 -15.62 -21.53 -3.99
CA LYS A 464 -15.74 -21.96 -5.39
C LYS A 464 -15.43 -23.47 -5.56
N ASP A 465 -15.33 -24.23 -4.46
CA ASP A 465 -14.96 -25.66 -4.40
C ASP A 465 -13.57 -25.99 -4.99
N SER A 466 -12.69 -25.00 -5.06
CA SER A 466 -11.28 -25.19 -5.40
C SER A 466 -10.47 -25.46 -4.14
N SER A 467 -9.54 -26.41 -4.18
CA SER A 467 -8.59 -26.62 -3.08
C SER A 467 -7.57 -25.50 -3.08
N VAL A 468 -7.49 -24.73 -2.00
CA VAL A 468 -6.55 -23.61 -1.83
C VAL A 468 -5.81 -23.75 -0.50
N VAL A 469 -4.65 -23.11 -0.40
CA VAL A 469 -3.95 -22.97 0.88
C VAL A 469 -4.40 -21.68 1.54
N TYR A 470 -4.72 -21.76 2.83
CA TYR A 470 -5.05 -20.60 3.65
C TYR A 470 -3.86 -20.20 4.49
N TYR A 471 -3.58 -18.90 4.48
CA TYR A 471 -2.45 -18.31 5.15
C TYR A 471 -2.90 -17.42 6.29
N GLN A 472 -2.03 -17.29 7.28
CA GLN A 472 -2.09 -16.28 8.30
C GLN A 472 -0.91 -15.33 8.12
N VAL A 473 -1.16 -14.03 8.23
CA VAL A 473 -0.09 -13.02 8.25
C VAL A 473 0.63 -13.09 9.59
N SER A 474 1.95 -13.31 9.56
CA SER A 474 2.83 -13.26 10.72
C SER A 474 3.29 -11.84 10.99
N ASP A 475 3.77 -11.16 9.97
CA ASP A 475 4.13 -9.74 10.02
C ASP A 475 3.96 -9.14 8.62
N ALA A 476 3.81 -7.82 8.54
CA ALA A 476 3.65 -7.14 7.27
C ALA A 476 4.03 -5.67 7.41
N ILE A 477 4.64 -5.08 6.39
CA ILE A 477 5.00 -3.66 6.28
C ILE A 477 4.25 -3.05 5.09
N LEU A 478 3.81 -1.80 5.19
CA LEU A 478 3.36 -0.98 4.06
C LEU A 478 4.24 0.28 4.00
N TYR A 479 5.48 0.13 3.54
CA TYR A 479 6.43 1.25 3.55
C TYR A 479 6.13 2.24 2.44
N SER A 480 6.69 3.44 2.57
CA SER A 480 6.68 4.45 1.51
C SER A 480 7.92 5.32 1.58
N ASP A 481 8.24 5.97 0.46
CA ASP A 481 9.25 7.02 0.33
C ASP A 481 8.76 8.41 0.79
N ARG A 482 7.52 8.51 1.29
CA ARG A 482 6.88 9.76 1.70
C ARG A 482 6.21 9.62 3.07
N GLY A 483 5.66 10.73 3.55
CA GLY A 483 4.87 10.76 4.79
C GLY A 483 5.76 10.69 6.03
N LEU A 484 5.41 9.84 6.98
CA LEU A 484 6.16 9.67 8.23
C LEU A 484 7.28 8.62 8.15
N TRP A 485 7.52 8.04 6.97
CA TRP A 485 8.60 7.08 6.75
C TRP A 485 9.97 7.75 6.72
N PRO A 486 11.05 7.08 7.17
CA PRO A 486 12.40 7.63 7.15
C PRO A 486 12.91 7.96 5.72
N GLU A 487 12.95 9.25 5.37
CA GLU A 487 13.38 9.73 4.03
C GLU A 487 14.81 9.32 3.66
N ASP A 488 15.71 9.14 4.63
CA ASP A 488 17.10 8.72 4.37
C ASP A 488 17.17 7.30 3.77
N ALA A 489 16.14 6.46 3.94
CA ALA A 489 16.05 5.14 3.32
C ALA A 489 15.63 5.20 1.83
N ASP A 490 15.24 6.38 1.33
CA ASP A 490 14.82 6.60 -0.07
C ASP A 490 15.99 7.04 -0.96
N GLY A 491 16.82 6.10 -1.43
CA GLY A 491 17.85 6.41 -2.43
C GLY A 491 19.10 7.11 -1.90
N TYR A 492 19.25 7.22 -0.57
CA TYR A 492 20.46 7.79 0.05
C TYR A 492 21.41 6.73 0.64
N GLY A 493 21.17 5.45 0.33
CA GLY A 493 22.05 4.34 0.73
C GLY A 493 21.81 3.80 2.15
N TYR A 494 20.73 4.21 2.80
CA TYR A 494 20.26 3.64 4.07
C TYR A 494 19.12 2.64 3.81
N SER A 495 18.91 1.71 4.72
CA SER A 495 17.75 0.80 4.75
C SER A 495 16.83 1.15 5.91
N LEU A 496 15.59 0.67 5.86
CA LEU A 496 14.65 0.70 6.98
C LEU A 496 15.00 -0.42 7.96
N HIS A 497 15.29 -0.08 9.21
CA HIS A 497 15.52 -1.04 10.29
C HIS A 497 14.39 -1.00 11.31
N ARG A 498 13.88 -2.19 11.64
CA ARG A 498 12.84 -2.37 12.63
C ARG A 498 13.33 -2.01 14.03
N ARG A 499 12.55 -1.22 14.79
CA ARG A 499 12.88 -0.84 16.17
C ARG A 499 12.34 -1.83 17.21
N ASP A 500 11.07 -2.21 17.10
CA ASP A 500 10.37 -3.05 18.08
C ASP A 500 9.46 -4.08 17.39
N TYR A 501 9.68 -5.35 17.70
CA TYR A 501 8.87 -6.46 17.19
C TYR A 501 7.52 -6.62 17.91
N ALA A 502 7.26 -5.86 18.99
CA ALA A 502 5.94 -5.81 19.63
C ALA A 502 4.99 -4.79 18.99
N VAL A 503 5.51 -3.87 18.18
CA VAL A 503 4.75 -2.85 17.45
C VAL A 503 4.60 -3.30 16.00
N SER A 504 3.51 -2.92 15.32
CA SER A 504 3.20 -3.36 13.96
C SER A 504 4.22 -2.92 12.91
N GLY A 505 4.37 -3.74 11.85
CA GLY A 505 5.13 -3.48 10.63
C GLY A 505 4.74 -2.19 9.93
N TYR A 506 3.46 -1.85 9.99
CA TYR A 506 2.89 -0.72 9.29
C TYR A 506 3.20 0.63 9.96
N GLU A 507 3.57 0.63 11.25
CA GLU A 507 3.78 1.85 12.01
C GLU A 507 5.08 2.53 11.57
N PRO A 508 5.05 3.69 10.85
CA PRO A 508 6.26 4.30 10.30
C PRO A 508 7.25 4.69 11.41
N SER A 509 6.74 5.08 12.58
CA SER A 509 7.55 5.39 13.76
C SER A 509 8.28 4.18 14.35
N ASN A 510 8.02 2.97 13.87
CA ASN A 510 8.72 1.75 14.26
C ASN A 510 9.94 1.44 13.37
N TRP A 511 10.32 2.37 12.49
CA TRP A 511 11.46 2.20 11.57
C TRP A 511 12.48 3.33 11.72
N ASP A 512 13.76 2.97 11.65
CA ASP A 512 14.89 3.89 11.52
C ASP A 512 15.52 3.74 10.14
N ALA A 513 15.99 4.84 9.54
CA ALA A 513 16.99 4.75 8.48
C ALA A 513 18.38 4.52 9.09
N LYS A 514 19.06 3.41 8.74
CA LYS A 514 20.45 3.14 9.15
C LYS A 514 21.24 2.52 8.00
N GLU A 515 22.57 2.47 8.16
CA GLU A 515 23.42 1.80 7.18
C GLU A 515 22.98 0.34 7.07
N PRO A 516 22.83 -0.22 5.85
CA PRO A 516 22.33 -1.57 5.66
C PRO A 516 23.21 -2.63 6.32
N THR A 517 22.59 -3.57 7.04
CA THR A 517 23.29 -4.63 7.76
C THR A 517 22.74 -6.03 7.49
N PRO A 518 22.71 -6.49 6.21
CA PRO A 518 22.12 -7.78 5.89
C PRO A 518 22.77 -8.92 6.70
N GLY A 519 21.94 -9.77 7.28
CA GLY A 519 22.35 -10.91 8.09
C GLY A 519 22.67 -10.58 9.56
N LYS A 520 22.30 -9.40 10.07
CA LYS A 520 22.60 -8.97 11.45
C LYS A 520 21.35 -8.38 12.12
N ILE A 521 21.16 -8.77 13.38
CA ILE A 521 20.13 -8.21 14.28
C ILE A 521 20.74 -7.11 15.14
#